data_AF-X6LK82-F1
#
_entry.id   AF-X6LK82-F1
#
_cell.length_a   1.000
_cell.length_b   1.000
_cell.length_c   1.000
_cell.angle_alpha   90.00
_cell.angle_beta   90.00
_cell.angle_gamma   90.00
#
_symmetry.space_group_name_H-M   'P 1'
#
loop_
_entity.id
_entity.type
_entity.pdbx_description
1 polymer ?
#
loop_
_entity_poly.entity_id
_entity_poly.type
_entity_poly.pdbx_seq_one_letter_code
_entity_poly.pdbx_strand_id
1 'polypeptide(L)'
;MAEEKKEVLERKNDKKKTKQELVKLQLQAQNYAWGKPSNESKVAQLLKSKDVNPNLPYAELWMGTHVSGPSRVQLLDGTIQLLSEYIHNDLPFLFKVLSVNESLSIQAHPNKELAAKLHQKRPDVYKDGNHKPEMAIALTKFEAMCGFRPLNQIAHFLKHVKGYSFVTYTKLLTFFFLLIETELTKKKKGFIF
;
A
#
# COMPACT_ATOMS: atom_id res chain seq x y z
N MET A 1 -10.85 -45.96 32.97
CA MET A 1 -11.74 -45.16 33.85
C MET A 1 -11.25 -43.74 34.11
N ALA A 2 -10.07 -43.48 34.69
CA ALA A 2 -9.59 -42.10 34.94
C ALA A 2 -8.85 -41.48 33.74
N GLU A 3 -8.08 -42.27 32.98
CA GLU A 3 -7.35 -41.81 31.78
C GLU A 3 -8.26 -41.56 30.57
N GLU A 4 -9.28 -42.40 30.35
CA GLU A 4 -10.30 -42.16 29.30
C GLU A 4 -11.09 -40.87 29.55
N LYS A 5 -11.34 -40.51 30.82
CA LYS A 5 -12.02 -39.25 31.16
C LYS A 5 -11.15 -38.04 30.87
N LYS A 6 -9.82 -38.16 31.00
CA LYS A 6 -8.85 -37.11 30.69
C LYS A 6 -8.71 -36.91 29.18
N GLU A 7 -8.67 -38.00 28.42
CA GLU A 7 -8.59 -37.98 26.96
C GLU A 7 -9.92 -37.49 26.32
N VAL A 8 -11.08 -37.82 26.89
CA VAL A 8 -12.38 -37.27 26.47
C VAL A 8 -12.52 -35.78 26.83
N LEU A 9 -11.92 -35.33 27.93
CA LEU A 9 -11.90 -33.92 28.33
C LEU A 9 -10.94 -33.09 27.46
N GLU A 10 -9.77 -33.63 27.11
CA GLU A 10 -8.83 -33.05 26.15
C GLU A 10 -9.44 -33.00 24.73
N ARG A 11 -10.12 -34.06 24.28
CA ARG A 11 -10.87 -34.07 23.00
C ARG A 11 -12.10 -33.14 22.99
N LYS A 12 -12.68 -32.81 24.15
CA LYS A 12 -13.73 -31.78 24.29
C LYS A 12 -13.14 -30.37 24.29
N ASN A 13 -11.92 -30.19 24.80
CA ASN A 13 -11.19 -28.92 24.73
C ASN A 13 -10.64 -28.64 23.32
N ASP A 14 -10.23 -29.66 22.56
CA ASP A 14 -9.82 -29.53 21.14
C ASP A 14 -10.99 -29.24 20.18
N LYS A 15 -12.24 -29.47 20.62
CA LYS A 15 -13.45 -29.11 19.87
C LYS A 15 -13.93 -27.68 20.14
N LYS A 16 -13.20 -26.89 20.94
CA LYS A 16 -13.19 -25.42 20.83
C LYS A 16 -12.25 -24.99 19.69
N LYS A 17 -12.27 -25.71 18.56
CA LYS A 17 -11.89 -25.15 17.26
C LYS A 17 -12.71 -23.87 17.10
N THR A 18 -12.03 -22.74 17.16
CA THR A 18 -12.58 -21.41 16.86
C THR A 18 -13.48 -21.55 15.65
N LYS A 19 -14.79 -21.44 15.88
CA LYS A 19 -15.77 -21.35 14.80
C LYS A 19 -15.28 -20.18 13.96
N GLN A 20 -14.88 -20.43 12.72
CA GLN A 20 -14.45 -19.35 11.82
C GLN A 20 -15.70 -18.52 11.54
N GLU A 21 -15.89 -17.47 12.34
CA GLU A 21 -17.00 -16.55 12.19
C GLU A 21 -16.63 -15.55 11.12
N LEU A 22 -17.39 -15.57 10.02
CA LEU A 22 -17.32 -14.51 9.03
C LEU A 22 -17.95 -13.26 9.64
N VAL A 23 -17.12 -12.29 9.97
CA VAL A 23 -17.56 -11.01 10.52
C VAL A 23 -17.47 -9.90 9.49
N LYS A 24 -18.46 -9.01 9.50
CA LYS A 24 -18.48 -7.84 8.61
C LYS A 24 -17.64 -6.73 9.24
N LEU A 25 -16.74 -6.16 8.46
CA LEU A 25 -16.00 -4.97 8.85
C LEU A 25 -16.80 -3.69 8.56
N GLN A 26 -16.75 -2.78 9.53
CA GLN A 26 -17.06 -1.36 9.35
C GLN A 26 -15.74 -0.64 9.07
N LEU A 27 -15.68 0.07 7.95
CA LEU A 27 -14.45 0.59 7.37
C LEU A 27 -14.40 2.11 7.48
N GLN A 28 -13.19 2.68 7.43
CA GLN A 28 -12.99 4.12 7.44
C GLN A 28 -12.60 4.61 6.05
N ALA A 29 -13.30 5.63 5.56
CA ALA A 29 -12.87 6.36 4.38
C ALA A 29 -12.07 7.60 4.75
N GLN A 30 -11.11 7.94 3.89
CA GLN A 30 -10.32 9.16 3.98
C GLN A 30 -10.76 10.12 2.87
N ASN A 31 -11.14 11.34 3.25
CA ASN A 31 -11.68 12.36 2.36
C ASN A 31 -10.60 13.35 1.89
N TYR A 32 -9.47 12.83 1.41
CA TYR A 32 -8.38 13.68 0.90
C TYR A 32 -8.79 14.42 -0.37
N ALA A 33 -8.31 15.66 -0.54
CA ALA A 33 -8.69 16.55 -1.64
C ALA A 33 -8.44 15.95 -3.04
N TRP A 34 -7.41 15.12 -3.19
CA TRP A 34 -7.08 14.46 -4.46
C TRP A 34 -8.06 13.34 -4.85
N GLY A 35 -8.97 12.95 -3.96
CA GLY A 35 -9.95 11.89 -4.18
C GLY A 35 -11.07 12.30 -5.13
N LYS A 36 -11.72 11.32 -5.77
CA LYS A 36 -12.88 11.58 -6.63
C LYS A 36 -14.07 12.12 -5.84
N PRO A 37 -14.93 12.94 -6.46
CA PRO A 37 -16.20 13.34 -5.86
C PRO A 37 -17.06 12.09 -5.58
N SER A 38 -17.92 12.20 -4.57
CA SER A 38 -18.72 11.09 -4.03
C SER A 38 -19.49 10.27 -5.08
N ASN A 39 -20.10 10.93 -6.07
CA ASN A 39 -20.87 10.32 -7.15
C ASN A 39 -20.02 9.48 -8.13
N GLU A 40 -18.73 9.78 -8.25
CA GLU A 40 -17.80 9.09 -9.16
C GLU A 40 -16.81 8.18 -8.43
N SER A 41 -16.76 8.27 -7.10
CA SER A 41 -15.78 7.55 -6.30
C SER A 41 -16.16 6.09 -6.06
N LYS A 42 -15.26 5.18 -6.42
CA LYS A 42 -15.42 3.75 -6.07
C LYS A 42 -15.40 3.55 -4.55
N VAL A 43 -14.64 4.37 -3.82
CA VAL A 43 -14.60 4.36 -2.35
C VAL A 43 -15.97 4.71 -1.78
N ALA A 44 -16.61 5.78 -2.27
CA ALA A 44 -17.96 6.16 -1.83
C ALA A 44 -19.00 5.06 -2.15
N GLN A 45 -18.93 4.46 -3.34
CA GLN A 45 -19.82 3.35 -3.74
C GLN A 45 -19.68 2.14 -2.79
N LEU A 46 -18.46 1.83 -2.33
CA LEU A 46 -18.18 0.69 -1.45
C LEU A 46 -18.60 0.93 0.01
N LEU A 47 -18.58 2.16 0.52
CA LEU A 47 -19.04 2.51 1.87
C LEU A 47 -20.54 2.24 2.09
N LYS A 48 -21.31 2.14 1.00
CA LYS A 48 -22.79 2.12 0.97
C LYS A 48 -23.39 3.50 1.26
N SER A 49 -24.51 3.79 0.60
CA SER A 49 -25.04 5.14 0.39
C SER A 49 -25.40 5.95 1.65
N LYS A 50 -25.63 5.34 2.81
CA LYS A 50 -26.10 6.05 4.01
C LYS A 50 -25.02 6.89 4.70
N ASP A 51 -23.75 6.52 4.55
CA ASP A 51 -22.62 7.19 5.22
C ASP A 51 -21.86 8.13 4.26
N VAL A 52 -22.40 8.33 3.05
CA VAL A 52 -21.78 9.14 2.00
C VAL A 52 -22.30 10.57 2.05
N ASN A 53 -21.42 11.51 2.35
CA ASN A 53 -21.67 12.94 2.22
C ASN A 53 -21.39 13.36 0.76
N PRO A 54 -22.38 13.90 0.03
CA PRO A 54 -22.20 14.24 -1.38
C PRO A 54 -21.15 15.33 -1.62
N ASN A 55 -20.87 16.17 -0.61
CA ASN A 55 -19.99 17.34 -0.71
C ASN A 55 -18.51 17.05 -0.39
N LEU A 56 -18.15 15.79 -0.13
CA LEU A 56 -16.77 15.41 0.18
C LEU A 56 -16.14 14.58 -0.96
N PRO A 57 -14.83 14.74 -1.20
CA PRO A 57 -14.08 13.79 -2.01
C PRO A 57 -13.89 12.49 -1.22
N TYR A 58 -13.79 11.36 -1.90
CA TYR A 58 -13.57 10.05 -1.31
C TYR A 58 -12.35 9.40 -1.94
N ALA A 59 -11.23 9.42 -1.22
CA ALA A 59 -9.90 9.15 -1.73
C ALA A 59 -9.44 7.71 -1.43
N GLU A 60 -9.52 7.30 -0.16
CA GLU A 60 -9.09 5.97 0.28
C GLU A 60 -10.16 5.29 1.14
N LEU A 61 -10.34 3.97 0.99
CA LEU A 61 -11.09 3.12 1.91
C LEU A 61 -10.11 2.19 2.62
N TRP A 62 -10.02 2.27 3.94
CA TRP A 62 -9.04 1.51 4.72
C TRP A 62 -9.63 0.27 5.36
N MET A 63 -8.91 -0.84 5.22
CA MET A 63 -9.24 -2.15 5.77
C MET A 63 -8.04 -2.70 6.52
N GLY A 64 -8.11 -2.68 7.84
CA GLY A 64 -7.05 -3.20 8.70
C GLY A 64 -7.07 -2.58 10.11
N THR A 65 -5.95 -2.72 10.82
CA THR A 65 -5.82 -2.29 12.23
C THR A 65 -5.09 -0.95 12.39
N HIS A 66 -4.80 -0.24 11.31
CA HIS A 66 -4.02 1.00 11.37
C HIS A 66 -4.73 2.10 12.19
N VAL A 67 -4.03 2.67 13.17
CA VAL A 67 -4.57 3.61 14.16
C VAL A 67 -5.25 4.86 13.58
N SER A 68 -4.77 5.39 12.45
CA SER A 68 -5.38 6.56 11.79
C SER A 68 -6.67 6.26 10.99
N GLY A 69 -7.03 4.99 10.82
CA GLY A 69 -8.25 4.58 10.14
C GLY A 69 -8.60 3.13 10.49
N PRO A 70 -8.88 2.85 11.78
CA PRO A 70 -9.03 1.48 12.24
C PRO A 70 -10.37 0.92 11.79
N SER A 71 -10.35 -0.31 11.27
CA SER A 71 -11.57 -1.06 11.01
C SER A 71 -12.21 -1.52 12.31
N ARG A 72 -13.55 -1.63 12.30
CA ARG A 72 -14.34 -2.14 13.42
C ARG A 72 -15.10 -3.38 13.03
N VAL A 73 -15.36 -4.24 14.01
CA VAL A 73 -16.17 -5.45 13.86
C VAL A 73 -17.48 -5.23 14.59
N GLN A 74 -18.59 -5.58 13.96
CA GLN A 74 -19.88 -5.67 14.63
C GLN A 74 -20.20 -7.13 14.93
N LEU A 75 -20.31 -7.46 16.22
CA LEU A 75 -20.63 -8.80 16.71
C LEU A 75 -22.13 -9.10 16.60
N LEU A 76 -22.51 -10.37 16.80
CA LEU A 76 -23.90 -10.83 16.68
C LEU A 76 -24.83 -10.22 17.74
N ASP A 77 -24.30 -9.87 18.91
CA ASP A 77 -25.01 -9.18 19.98
C ASP A 77 -25.13 -7.66 19.73
N GLY A 78 -24.59 -7.16 18.62
CA GLY A 78 -24.58 -5.75 18.25
C GLY A 78 -23.40 -4.95 18.81
N THR A 79 -22.56 -5.54 19.67
CA THR A 79 -21.35 -4.89 20.18
C THR A 79 -20.40 -4.53 19.03
N ILE A 80 -19.86 -3.31 19.07
CA ILE A 80 -18.86 -2.84 18.11
C ILE A 80 -17.52 -2.67 18.83
N GLN A 81 -16.46 -3.27 18.30
CA GLN A 81 -15.10 -3.13 18.82
C GLN A 81 -14.06 -3.01 17.70
N LEU A 82 -12.83 -2.63 18.04
CA LEU A 82 -11.76 -2.50 17.05
C LEU A 82 -11.39 -3.87 16.48
N LEU A 83 -11.00 -3.91 15.21
CA LEU A 83 -10.50 -5.14 14.61
C LEU A 83 -9.28 -5.68 15.36
N SER A 84 -8.37 -4.81 15.81
CA SER A 84 -7.19 -5.19 16.59
C SER A 84 -7.53 -5.82 17.93
N GLU A 85 -8.59 -5.35 18.59
CA GLU A 85 -9.11 -5.94 19.83
C GLU A 85 -9.75 -7.30 19.55
N TYR A 86 -10.54 -7.43 18.48
CA TYR A 86 -11.18 -8.68 18.10
C TYR A 86 -10.19 -9.80 17.73
N ILE A 87 -9.08 -9.46 17.06
CA ILE A 87 -8.05 -10.44 16.68
C ILE A 87 -6.86 -10.49 17.66
N HIS A 88 -6.87 -9.65 18.69
CA HIS A 88 -5.81 -9.48 19.68
C HIS A 88 -4.41 -9.23 19.07
N ASN A 89 -4.34 -8.55 17.93
CA ASN A 89 -3.09 -8.25 17.22
C ASN A 89 -3.27 -7.14 16.17
N ASP A 90 -2.17 -6.65 15.64
CA ASP A 90 -2.15 -5.82 14.43
C ASP A 90 -1.93 -6.66 13.18
N LEU A 91 -2.56 -6.24 12.08
CA LEU A 91 -2.31 -6.86 10.78
C LEU A 91 -0.97 -6.36 10.22
N PRO A 92 -0.14 -7.25 9.62
CA PRO A 92 1.13 -6.87 9.02
C PRO A 92 0.97 -6.14 7.67
N PHE A 93 -0.26 -5.83 7.28
CA PHE A 93 -0.60 -5.12 6.06
C PHE A 93 -1.80 -4.18 6.30
N LEU A 94 -1.91 -3.16 5.45
CA LEU A 94 -3.08 -2.30 5.35
C LEU A 94 -3.65 -2.44 3.95
N PHE A 95 -4.86 -2.96 3.84
CA PHE A 95 -5.54 -3.08 2.56
C PHE A 95 -6.33 -1.80 2.26
N LYS A 96 -6.29 -1.33 1.01
CA LYS A 96 -6.94 -0.09 0.61
C LYS A 96 -7.64 -0.22 -0.73
N VAL A 97 -8.75 0.50 -0.89
CA VAL A 97 -9.25 0.91 -2.20
C VAL A 97 -8.95 2.38 -2.38
N LEU A 98 -8.33 2.75 -3.50
CA LEU A 98 -8.04 4.13 -3.85
C LEU A 98 -8.98 4.58 -4.98
N SER A 99 -9.49 5.80 -4.89
CA SER A 99 -10.29 6.44 -5.92
C SER A 99 -9.72 7.81 -6.25
N VAL A 100 -8.76 7.81 -7.18
CA VAL A 100 -7.88 8.92 -7.50
C VAL A 100 -8.51 9.86 -8.53
N ASN A 101 -8.55 11.17 -8.24
CA ASN A 101 -8.97 12.23 -9.17
C ASN A 101 -7.78 13.05 -9.68
N GLU A 102 -6.81 13.30 -8.82
CA GLU A 102 -5.59 14.05 -9.14
C GLU A 102 -4.35 13.17 -9.01
N SER A 103 -3.32 13.45 -9.81
CA SER A 103 -2.05 12.72 -9.75
C SER A 103 -1.42 12.84 -8.37
N LEU A 104 -1.04 11.70 -7.79
CA LEU A 104 -0.32 11.66 -6.52
C LEU A 104 1.16 12.02 -6.71
N SER A 105 1.81 12.38 -5.61
CA SER A 105 3.25 12.63 -5.59
C SER A 105 4.05 11.42 -6.10
N ILE A 106 5.15 11.68 -6.80
CA ILE A 106 6.15 10.65 -7.11
C ILE A 106 6.80 10.20 -5.80
N GLN A 107 6.82 8.90 -5.57
CA GLN A 107 7.26 8.31 -4.31
C GLN A 107 8.26 7.18 -4.52
N ALA A 108 9.15 7.02 -3.55
CA ALA A 108 10.03 5.87 -3.41
C ALA A 108 10.09 5.49 -1.93
N HIS A 109 10.07 4.19 -1.66
CA HIS A 109 10.15 3.68 -0.28
C HIS A 109 11.55 3.14 0.01
N PRO A 110 12.16 3.50 1.15
CA PRO A 110 13.43 2.94 1.54
C PRO A 110 13.30 1.43 1.79
N ASN A 111 14.40 0.71 1.60
CA ASN A 111 14.51 -0.66 2.09
C ASN A 111 14.57 -0.66 3.63
N LYS A 112 14.50 -1.85 4.26
CA LYS A 112 14.36 -1.98 5.72
C LYS A 112 15.52 -1.34 6.49
N GLU A 113 16.74 -1.53 6.00
CA GLU A 113 17.94 -0.98 6.64
C GLU A 113 17.95 0.55 6.58
N LEU A 114 17.61 1.12 5.42
CA LEU A 114 17.58 2.57 5.24
C LEU A 114 16.41 3.20 6.02
N ALA A 115 15.24 2.55 6.07
CA ALA A 115 14.09 3.02 6.84
C ALA A 115 14.44 3.17 8.33
N ALA A 116 15.09 2.16 8.93
CA ALA A 116 15.54 2.22 10.32
C ALA A 116 16.51 3.39 10.57
N LYS A 117 17.48 3.61 9.68
CA LYS A 117 18.42 4.74 9.78
C LYS A 117 17.72 6.10 9.65
N LEU A 118 16.76 6.21 8.74
CA LEU A 118 16.02 7.44 8.49
C LEU A 118 15.08 7.80 9.64
N HIS A 119 14.38 6.80 10.20
CA HIS A 119 13.54 6.97 11.39
C HIS A 119 14.34 7.45 12.59
N GLN A 120 15.50 6.84 12.86
CA GLN A 120 16.37 7.27 13.96
C GLN A 120 16.85 8.73 13.81
N LYS A 121 17.16 9.17 12.58
CA LYS A 121 17.67 10.51 12.31
C LYS A 121 16.58 11.58 12.27
N ARG A 122 15.40 11.25 11.75
CA ARG A 122 14.29 12.17 11.45
C ARG A 122 12.94 11.52 11.77
N PRO A 123 12.65 11.23 13.06
CA PRO A 123 11.41 10.56 13.46
C PRO A 123 10.15 11.42 13.21
N ASP A 124 10.33 12.73 13.06
CA ASP A 124 9.28 13.67 12.65
C ASP A 124 8.79 13.40 11.22
N VAL A 125 9.69 12.98 10.32
CA VAL A 125 9.41 12.72 8.90
C VAL A 125 9.13 11.25 8.63
N TYR A 126 10.00 10.36 9.10
CA TYR A 126 9.87 8.91 8.90
C TYR A 126 9.22 8.34 10.15
N LYS A 127 7.96 7.92 10.06
CA LYS A 127 7.14 7.56 11.23
C LYS A 127 7.52 6.24 11.88
N ASP A 128 8.17 5.35 11.14
CA ASP A 128 8.64 4.06 11.61
C ASP A 128 9.90 3.61 10.85
N GLY A 129 10.56 2.58 11.39
CA GLY A 129 11.78 2.01 10.81
C GLY A 129 11.55 0.86 9.81
N ASN A 130 10.34 0.69 9.28
CA ASN A 130 10.01 -0.43 8.41
C ASN A 130 10.07 -0.08 6.92
N HIS A 131 10.29 -1.09 6.09
CA HIS A 131 10.12 -0.96 4.65
C HIS A 131 8.63 -1.01 4.29
N LYS A 132 8.25 -0.40 3.17
CA LYS A 132 6.87 -0.31 2.71
C LYS A 132 6.71 -0.90 1.31
N PRO A 133 6.65 -2.25 1.19
CA PRO A 133 6.35 -2.88 -0.08
C PRO A 133 4.87 -2.66 -0.40
N GLU A 134 4.56 -2.32 -1.65
CA GLU A 134 3.20 -2.01 -2.09
C GLU A 134 2.86 -2.81 -3.35
N MET A 135 1.57 -3.15 -3.49
CA MET A 135 1.01 -3.81 -4.67
C MET A 135 -0.30 -3.12 -5.03
N ALA A 136 -0.47 -2.81 -6.32
CA ALA A 136 -1.67 -2.18 -6.84
C ALA A 136 -2.36 -3.12 -7.85
N ILE A 137 -3.68 -3.24 -7.74
CA ILE A 137 -4.52 -3.97 -8.68
C ILE A 137 -5.57 -3.00 -9.20
N ALA A 138 -5.64 -2.86 -10.52
CA ALA A 138 -6.55 -1.93 -11.17
C ALA A 138 -7.99 -2.45 -11.13
N LEU A 139 -8.89 -1.72 -10.46
CA LEU A 139 -10.34 -1.99 -10.47
C LEU A 139 -11.07 -1.32 -11.65
N THR A 140 -10.45 -0.28 -12.20
CA THR A 140 -10.88 0.47 -13.38
C THR A 140 -9.67 0.75 -14.26
N LYS A 141 -9.83 1.46 -15.39
CA LYS A 141 -8.67 2.00 -16.12
C LYS A 141 -7.79 2.78 -15.13
N PHE A 142 -6.49 2.51 -15.17
CA PHE A 142 -5.51 3.00 -14.21
C PHE A 142 -4.22 3.36 -14.94
N GLU A 143 -3.60 4.47 -14.51
CA GLU A 143 -2.34 4.97 -15.06
C GLU A 143 -1.37 5.21 -13.89
N ALA A 144 -0.12 4.80 -14.07
CA ALA A 144 0.93 4.97 -13.06
C ALA A 144 2.30 5.11 -13.71
N MET A 145 3.20 5.79 -12.99
CA MET A 145 4.64 5.71 -13.23
C MET A 145 5.24 4.66 -12.30
N CYS A 146 6.00 3.72 -12.84
CA CYS A 146 6.65 2.67 -12.06
C CYS A 146 8.03 2.38 -12.65
N GLY A 147 9.07 2.63 -11.86
CA GLY A 147 10.46 2.43 -12.25
C GLY A 147 10.95 3.40 -13.34
N PHE A 148 12.20 3.23 -13.72
CA PHE A 148 12.82 3.98 -14.80
C PHE A 148 12.50 3.34 -16.15
N ARG A 149 12.38 4.18 -17.19
CA ARG A 149 12.35 3.71 -18.58
C ARG A 149 13.69 3.03 -18.95
N PRO A 150 13.70 2.17 -19.98
CA PRO A 150 14.94 1.71 -20.59
C PRO A 150 15.86 2.87 -20.96
N LEU A 151 17.16 2.71 -20.73
CA LEU A 151 18.13 3.81 -20.83
C LEU A 151 18.18 4.44 -22.23
N ASN A 152 17.97 3.65 -23.30
CA ASN A 152 17.89 4.16 -24.67
C ASN A 152 16.67 5.08 -24.89
N GLN A 153 15.53 4.80 -24.24
CA GLN A 153 14.37 5.68 -24.27
C GLN A 153 14.64 6.97 -23.50
N ILE A 154 15.28 6.87 -22.32
CA ILE A 154 15.69 8.06 -21.54
C ILE A 154 16.59 8.96 -22.39
N ALA A 155 17.63 8.39 -23.01
CA ALA A 155 18.54 9.13 -23.88
C ALA A 155 17.82 9.74 -25.10
N HIS A 156 16.85 9.03 -25.69
CA HIS A 156 16.03 9.56 -26.76
C HIS A 156 15.24 10.80 -26.31
N PHE A 157 14.51 10.72 -25.18
CA PHE A 157 13.71 11.85 -24.69
C PHE A 157 14.57 13.05 -24.28
N LEU A 158 15.72 12.82 -23.63
CA LEU A 158 16.64 13.91 -23.27
C LEU A 158 17.16 14.68 -24.49
N LYS A 159 17.33 14.00 -25.64
CA LYS A 159 17.80 14.64 -26.88
C LYS A 159 16.71 15.39 -27.64
N HIS A 160 15.48 14.87 -27.63
CA HIS A 160 14.45 15.30 -28.59
C HIS A 160 13.30 16.10 -27.97
N VAL A 161 13.10 16.07 -26.64
CA VAL A 161 12.06 16.88 -26.00
C VAL A 161 12.57 18.31 -25.79
N LYS A 162 11.98 19.26 -26.51
CA LYS A 162 12.24 20.71 -26.37
C LYS A 162 12.02 21.12 -24.89
N GLY A 163 12.98 21.83 -24.30
CA GLY A 163 12.98 22.21 -22.87
C GLY A 163 13.87 21.35 -21.97
N TYR A 164 14.24 20.13 -22.40
CA TYR A 164 15.32 19.34 -21.78
C TYR A 164 16.64 19.45 -22.57
N SER A 165 16.51 19.80 -23.85
CA SER A 165 17.62 20.23 -24.70
C SER A 165 18.06 21.62 -24.27
N PHE A 166 19.29 21.72 -23.78
CA PHE A 166 20.08 22.94 -23.55
C PHE A 166 20.03 23.52 -22.13
N VAL A 167 21.20 23.51 -21.47
CA VAL A 167 21.58 24.21 -20.22
C VAL A 167 21.13 23.57 -18.91
N THR A 168 21.85 22.53 -18.45
CA THR A 168 22.27 22.28 -17.03
C THR A 168 22.74 20.83 -16.78
N TYR A 169 22.48 19.89 -17.69
CA TYR A 169 22.65 18.45 -17.42
C TYR A 169 23.81 17.76 -18.16
N THR A 170 24.89 18.47 -18.54
CA THR A 170 26.06 17.79 -19.15
C THR A 170 26.58 16.65 -18.27
N LYS A 171 26.67 16.85 -16.95
CA LYS A 171 27.08 15.79 -16.01
C LYS A 171 26.09 14.61 -15.92
N LEU A 172 24.79 14.89 -16.01
CA LEU A 172 23.75 13.86 -15.89
C LEU A 172 23.67 13.02 -17.18
N LEU A 173 23.76 13.68 -18.34
CA LEU A 173 23.91 13.00 -19.62
C LEU A 173 25.18 12.15 -19.65
N THR A 174 26.33 12.68 -19.24
CA THR A 174 27.58 11.89 -19.14
C THR A 174 27.42 10.70 -18.19
N PHE A 175 26.79 10.87 -17.02
CA PHE A 175 26.53 9.77 -16.10
C PHE A 175 25.64 8.68 -16.72
N PHE A 176 24.54 9.06 -17.38
CA PHE A 176 23.65 8.09 -18.03
C PHE A 176 24.32 7.42 -19.23
N PHE A 177 25.12 8.14 -20.04
CA PHE A 177 25.89 7.54 -21.12
C PHE A 177 26.94 6.55 -20.60
N LEU A 178 27.69 6.91 -19.55
CA LEU A 178 28.66 6.03 -18.92
C LEU A 178 27.99 4.78 -18.31
N LEU A 179 26.82 4.95 -17.69
CA LEU A 179 26.03 3.85 -17.13
C LEU A 179 25.52 2.92 -18.25
N ILE A 180 25.03 3.48 -19.37
CA ILE A 180 24.62 2.72 -20.56
C ILE A 180 25.79 1.91 -21.10
N GLU A 181 26.96 2.53 -21.31
CA GLU A 181 28.15 1.85 -21.81
C GLU A 181 28.61 0.74 -20.86
N THR A 182 28.54 0.98 -19.55
CA THR A 182 28.90 0.00 -18.51
C THR A 182 27.93 -1.19 -18.50
N GLU A 183 26.62 -0.96 -18.63
CA GLU A 183 25.63 -2.05 -18.65
C GLU A 183 25.60 -2.82 -19.99
N LEU A 184 25.85 -2.14 -21.12
CA LEU A 184 26.00 -2.80 -22.42
C LEU A 184 27.29 -3.63 -22.51
N THR A 185 28.37 -3.21 -21.85
CA THR A 185 29.60 -4.00 -21.74
C THR A 185 29.45 -5.19 -20.79
N LYS A 186 28.67 -5.07 -19.72
CA LYS A 186 28.29 -6.22 -18.87
C LYS A 186 27.45 -7.25 -19.62
N LYS A 187 26.49 -6.84 -20.45
CA LYS A 187 25.70 -7.79 -21.28
C LYS A 187 26.54 -8.58 -22.31
N LYS A 188 27.72 -8.10 -22.70
CA LYS A 188 28.67 -8.88 -23.53
C LYS A 188 29.44 -9.95 -22.72
N LYS A 189 29.45 -9.88 -21.40
CA LYS A 189 29.96 -10.91 -20.49
C LYS A 189 28.76 -11.60 -19.84
N GLY A 190 28.20 -12.59 -20.54
CA GLY A 190 26.94 -13.25 -20.22
C GLY A 190 26.63 -13.35 -18.72
N PHE A 191 25.63 -12.56 -18.30
CA PHE A 191 24.85 -12.85 -17.11
C PHE A 191 23.39 -12.95 -17.56
N ILE A 192 22.90 -14.18 -17.46
CA ILE A 192 21.52 -14.58 -17.60
C ILE A 192 20.80 -14.11 -16.32
N PHE A 193 19.67 -13.42 -16.48
CA PHE A 193 18.67 -13.33 -15.41
C PHE A 193 17.79 -14.58 -15.46
#